data_AF-A0A7I4YKB5-F1
#
_entry.id   AF-A0A7I4YKB5-F1
#
_cell.length_a   1.000
_cell.length_b   1.000
_cell.length_c   1.000
_cell.angle_alpha   90.00
_cell.angle_beta   90.00
_cell.angle_gamma   90.00
#
_symmetry.space_group_name_H-M   'P 1'
#
loop_
_entity.id
_entity.type
_entity.pdbx_description
1 polymer ?
#
loop_
_entity_poly.entity_id
_entity_poly.type
_entity_poly.pdbx_seq_one_letter_code
_entity_poly.pdbx_strand_id
1 'polypeptide(L)'
;MLLSIAFVFVLVNNAFAAETNKIKPCEDKGHPGLCRRMKEKGQCLMGTYVEFGKGVCAKTCEWCTPEEPKKPESVSCILMSMDTA
;
A
#
# COMPACT_ATOMS: atom_id res chain seq x y z
N MET A 1 10.78 -15.26 -39.88
CA MET A 1 9.49 -15.06 -39.16
C MET A 1 9.61 -15.27 -37.64
N LEU A 2 10.42 -16.23 -37.15
CA LEU A 2 10.60 -16.45 -35.70
C LEU A 2 11.30 -15.30 -34.96
N LEU A 3 12.27 -14.63 -35.60
CA LEU A 3 12.98 -13.48 -35.01
C LEU A 3 12.06 -12.27 -34.77
N SER A 4 11.03 -12.10 -35.60
CA SER A 4 10.05 -11.01 -35.49
C SER A 4 9.15 -11.16 -34.27
N ILE A 5 8.86 -12.40 -33.86
CA ILE A 5 8.01 -12.71 -32.70
C ILE A 5 8.75 -12.39 -31.39
N ALA A 6 10.05 -12.67 -31.34
CA ALA A 6 10.89 -12.39 -30.17
C ALA A 6 11.00 -10.90 -29.86
N PHE A 7 11.10 -10.05 -30.89
CA PHE A 7 11.18 -8.59 -30.72
C PHE A 7 9.90 -7.98 -30.14
N VAL A 8 8.73 -8.52 -30.48
CA VAL A 8 7.44 -8.07 -29.92
C VAL A 8 7.35 -8.41 -28.42
N PHE A 9 7.79 -9.62 -28.02
CA PHE A 9 7.77 -10.02 -26.61
C PHE A 9 8.65 -9.13 -25.72
N VAL A 10 9.82 -8.72 -26.19
CA VAL A 10 10.73 -7.85 -25.43
C VAL A 10 10.15 -6.44 -25.24
N LEU A 11 9.42 -5.93 -26.23
CA LEU A 11 8.76 -4.62 -26.12
C LEU A 11 7.55 -4.64 -25.18
N VAL A 12 6.76 -5.72 -25.20
CA VAL A 12 5.56 -5.86 -24.35
C VAL A 12 5.94 -6.01 -22.86
N ASN A 13 7.05 -6.70 -22.55
CA ASN A 13 7.48 -6.92 -21.16
C ASN A 13 8.08 -5.67 -20.47
N ASN A 14 8.56 -4.68 -21.24
CA ASN A 14 9.05 -3.42 -20.67
C ASN A 14 7.95 -2.39 -20.38
N ALA A 15 6.71 -2.62 -20.84
CA ALA A 15 5.60 -1.69 -20.66
C ALA A 15 4.87 -1.85 -19.30
N PHE A 16 5.10 -2.95 -18.58
CA PHE A 16 4.43 -3.26 -17.31
C PHE A 16 5.38 -3.07 -16.11
N ALA A 17 5.97 -1.88 -16.00
CA ALA A 17 6.83 -1.54 -14.86
C ALA A 17 6.62 -0.08 -14.42
N ALA A 18 5.38 0.28 -14.11
CA ALA A 18 5.11 1.53 -13.40
C ALA A 18 3.81 1.43 -12.60
N GLU A 19 3.66 0.42 -11.75
CA GLU A 19 2.78 0.58 -10.59
C GLU A 19 3.45 1.57 -9.65
N THR A 20 3.18 2.86 -9.89
CA THR A 20 3.43 3.90 -8.90
C THR A 20 2.63 3.49 -7.67
N ASN A 21 3.30 2.96 -6.64
CA ASN A 21 2.77 2.91 -5.29
C ASN A 21 2.52 4.35 -4.87
N LYS A 22 1.35 4.88 -5.26
CA LYS A 22 0.92 6.21 -4.87
C LYS A 22 0.70 6.14 -3.37
N ILE A 23 1.70 6.60 -2.62
CA ILE A 23 1.61 6.85 -1.20
C ILE A 23 0.33 7.65 -1.00
N LYS A 24 -0.68 7.04 -0.39
CA LYS A 24 -1.94 7.73 -0.15
C LYS A 24 -1.66 8.80 0.90
N PRO A 25 -1.98 10.07 0.65
CA PRO A 25 -1.78 11.11 1.65
C PRO A 25 -2.58 10.74 2.90
N CYS A 26 -1.95 10.85 4.08
CA CYS A 26 -2.67 10.64 5.33
C CYS A 26 -3.46 11.89 5.69
N GLU A 27 -4.77 11.80 5.51
CA GLU A 27 -5.71 12.89 5.75
C GLU A 27 -7.00 12.38 6.37
N ASP A 28 -7.72 13.29 7.02
CA ASP A 28 -9.07 13.00 7.50
C ASP A 28 -10.04 13.01 6.32
N LYS A 29 -10.79 11.92 6.15
CA LYS A 29 -11.86 11.82 5.17
C LYS A 29 -13.20 12.31 5.72
N GLY A 30 -13.31 12.36 7.05
CA GLY A 30 -14.51 12.81 7.75
C GLY A 30 -14.61 14.33 7.86
N HIS A 31 -15.81 14.80 8.19
CA HIS A 31 -16.03 16.22 8.48
C HIS A 31 -15.16 16.66 9.69
N PRO A 32 -14.47 17.82 9.64
CA PRO A 32 -13.53 18.23 10.68
C PRO A 32 -14.17 18.33 12.07
N GLY A 33 -15.43 18.79 12.15
CA GLY A 33 -16.16 18.84 13.43
C GLY A 33 -16.43 17.46 14.04
N LEU A 34 -16.57 16.42 13.22
CA LEU A 34 -16.79 15.04 13.68
C LEU A 34 -15.49 14.47 14.26
N CYS A 35 -14.39 14.58 13.49
CA CYS A 35 -13.09 14.08 13.92
C CYS A 35 -12.59 14.80 15.17
N ARG A 36 -12.78 16.14 15.26
CA ARG A 36 -12.46 16.91 16.46
C ARG A 36 -13.24 16.42 17.68
N ARG A 37 -14.56 16.27 17.56
CA ARG A 37 -15.42 15.78 18.65
C ARG A 37 -15.01 14.36 19.08
N MET A 38 -14.63 13.51 18.13
CA MET A 38 -14.18 12.15 18.42
C MET A 38 -12.87 12.14 19.23
N LYS A 39 -11.90 13.00 18.86
CA LYS A 39 -10.65 13.20 19.62
C LYS A 39 -10.93 13.73 21.02
N GLU A 40 -11.74 14.78 21.13
CA GLU A 40 -12.13 15.39 22.41
C GLU A 40 -12.82 14.40 23.36
N LYS A 41 -13.58 13.44 22.82
CA LYS A 41 -14.24 12.38 23.59
C LYS A 41 -13.34 11.18 23.91
N GLY A 42 -12.08 11.18 23.47
CA GLY A 42 -11.18 10.03 23.63
C GLY A 42 -11.59 8.79 22.84
N GLN A 43 -12.45 8.93 21.83
CA GLN A 43 -13.03 7.80 21.09
C GLN A 43 -12.09 7.20 20.06
N CYS A 44 -10.98 7.88 19.73
CA CYS A 44 -10.00 7.40 18.76
C CYS A 44 -9.43 5.99 19.09
N LEU A 45 -9.38 5.62 20.38
CA LEU A 45 -8.84 4.35 20.88
C LEU A 45 -9.91 3.45 21.52
N MET A 46 -11.21 3.79 21.41
CA MET A 46 -12.27 3.07 22.14
C MET A 46 -13.02 2.08 21.26
N GLY A 47 -12.82 0.78 21.51
CA GLY A 47 -13.68 -0.29 21.00
C GLY A 47 -13.98 -0.19 19.51
N THR A 48 -15.27 -0.12 19.17
CA THR A 48 -15.76 -0.07 17.77
C THR A 48 -15.38 1.21 17.03
N TYR A 49 -14.98 2.27 17.74
CA TYR A 49 -14.58 3.55 17.14
C TYR A 49 -13.15 3.54 16.61
N VAL A 50 -12.34 2.54 16.95
CA VAL A 50 -10.95 2.44 16.47
C VAL A 50 -10.87 2.37 14.95
N GLU A 51 -11.67 1.50 14.33
CA GLU A 51 -11.68 1.34 12.88
C GLU A 51 -12.22 2.59 12.16
N PHE A 52 -13.20 3.26 12.78
CA PHE A 52 -13.67 4.56 12.30
C PHE A 52 -12.57 5.63 12.40
N GLY A 53 -11.85 5.68 13.51
CA GLY A 53 -10.73 6.59 13.73
C GLY A 53 -9.62 6.38 12.70
N LYS A 54 -9.26 5.13 12.40
CA LYS A 54 -8.26 4.78 11.38
C LYS A 54 -8.70 5.09 9.95
N GLY A 55 -9.97 4.88 9.62
CA GLY A 55 -10.45 5.01 8.25
C GLY A 55 -10.87 6.44 7.87
N VAL A 56 -11.45 7.16 8.82
CA VAL A 56 -12.17 8.43 8.58
C VAL A 56 -11.46 9.62 9.21
N CYS A 57 -10.89 9.45 10.39
CA CYS A 57 -10.27 10.52 11.17
C CYS A 57 -8.78 10.24 11.45
N ALA A 58 -8.11 9.61 10.48
CA ALA A 58 -6.77 9.04 10.66
C ALA A 58 -5.74 10.07 11.12
N LYS A 59 -5.80 11.28 10.55
CA LYS A 59 -4.88 12.36 10.88
C LYS A 59 -5.21 12.97 12.24
N THR A 60 -6.47 13.27 12.49
CA THR A 60 -6.91 13.84 13.77
C THR A 60 -6.63 12.89 14.94
N CYS A 61 -6.86 11.59 14.74
CA CYS A 61 -6.62 10.53 15.72
C CYS A 61 -5.18 9.97 15.70
N GLU A 62 -4.25 10.60 14.97
CA GLU A 62 -2.82 10.25 14.95
C GLU A 62 -2.53 8.80 14.53
N TRP A 63 -3.41 8.21 13.73
CA TRP A 63 -3.25 6.88 13.12
C TRP A 63 -2.43 6.89 11.84
N CYS A 64 -1.95 8.07 11.40
CA CYS A 64 -1.01 8.17 10.31
C CYS A 64 0.31 7.49 10.70
N THR A 65 0.56 6.29 10.18
CA THR A 65 1.92 5.75 10.17
C THR A 65 2.75 6.53 9.14
N PRO A 66 3.98 6.96 9.45
CA PRO A 66 4.96 7.19 8.40
C PRO A 66 5.23 5.82 7.78
N GLU A 67 4.61 5.50 6.64
CA GLU A 67 4.95 4.27 5.93
C GLU A 67 6.40 4.41 5.47
N GLU A 68 7.32 3.66 6.10
CA GLU A 68 8.62 3.38 5.51
C GLU A 68 8.36 2.83 4.10
N PRO A 69 9.10 3.28 3.08
CA PRO A 69 8.96 2.74 1.75
C PRO A 69 9.14 1.22 1.85
N LYS A 70 8.09 0.45 1.52
CA LYS A 70 8.20 -1.00 1.38
C LYS A 70 9.34 -1.24 0.40
N LYS A 71 10.49 -1.67 0.93
CA LYS A 71 11.61 -2.15 0.13
C LYS A 71 11.00 -3.16 -0.84
N PRO A 72 11.21 -3.04 -2.16
CA PRO A 72 10.72 -4.04 -3.09
C PRO A 72 11.23 -5.39 -2.59
N GLU A 73 10.31 -6.32 -2.32
CA GLU A 73 10.67 -7.71 -2.06
C GLU A 73 11.49 -8.13 -3.27
N SER A 74 12.80 -8.28 -3.03
CA SER A 74 13.75 -8.76 -4.00
C SER A 74 13.17 -10.05 -4.55
N VAL A 75 12.88 -10.03 -5.85
CA VAL A 75 12.44 -11.18 -6.64
C VAL A 75 13.22 -12.39 -6.16
N SER A 76 12.48 -13.29 -5.51
CA SER A 76 13.00 -14.51 -4.92
C SER A 76 13.77 -15.28 -5.99
N CYS A 77 15.02 -15.57 -5.69
CA CYS A 77 15.87 -16.46 -6.46
C CYS A 77 15.09 -17.77 -6.68
N ILE A 78 14.72 -18.08 -7.93
CA ILE A 78 14.31 -19.45 -8.29
C ILE A 78 15.60 -20.28 -8.36
N LEU A 79 16.11 -20.63 -7.19
CA LEU A 79 16.87 -21.85 -6.96
C LEU A 79 15.85 -23.00 -7.00
N MET A 80 15.74 -23.68 -8.13
CA MET A 80 15.25 -25.05 -8.13
C MET A 80 16.45 -25.98 -8.32
N SER A 81 17.13 -26.25 -7.20
CA SER A 81 17.83 -27.51 -7.01
C SER A 81 16.76 -28.59 -6.81
N MET A 82 16.68 -29.55 -7.73
CA MET A 82 16.04 -30.84 -7.51
C MET A 82 17.11 -31.91 -7.66
N ASP A 83 17.68 -32.34 -6.54
CA ASP A 83 18.41 -33.60 -6.38
C ASP A 83 17.70 -34.43 -5.32
N THR A 84 17.37 -35.68 -5.67
CA THR A 84 17.16 -36.95 -4.92
C THR A 84 15.97 -37.72 -5.51
N ALA A 85 16.00 -39.03 -5.72
CA ALA A 85 16.98 -40.10 -5.52
C ALA A 85 16.62 -41.26 -6.49
#